data_AF-A0A392PT19-F1
#
_entry.id   AF-A0A392PT19-F1
#
_cell.length_a   1.000
_cell.length_b   1.000
_cell.length_c   1.000
_cell.angle_alpha   90.00
_cell.angle_beta   90.00
_cell.angle_gamma   90.00
#
_symmetry.space_group_name_H-M   'P 1'
#
loop_
_entity.id
_entity.type
_entity.pdbx_description
1 polymer ?
#
loop_
_entity_poly.entity_id
_entity_poly.type
_entity_poly.pdbx_seq_one_letter_code
_entity_poly.pdbx_strand_id
1 'polypeptide(L)' 'AEDFQDPDEHHRHVSHLFGLFPGHTINLEKTPDLCKAVDYSLIKRGLLQEL' A
#
# COMPACT_ATOMS: atom_id res chain seq x y z
N ALA A 1 -17.30 -7.97 -5.35
CA ALA A 1 -16.30 -8.51 -4.40
C ALA A 1 -16.58 -7.89 -3.04
N GLU A 2 -16.49 -8.66 -1.97
CA GLU A 2 -16.67 -8.18 -0.60
C GLU A 2 -15.37 -7.54 -0.09
N ASP A 3 -15.46 -6.58 0.82
CA ASP A 3 -14.27 -5.94 1.41
C ASP A 3 -13.57 -6.92 2.34
N PHE A 4 -12.29 -7.14 2.10
CA PHE A 4 -11.49 -8.06 2.89
C PHE A 4 -11.18 -7.44 4.26
N GLN A 5 -11.58 -8.16 5.31
CA GLN A 5 -11.26 -7.79 6.69
C GLN A 5 -9.91 -8.44 7.06
N ASP A 6 -8.88 -7.60 7.19
CA ASP A 6 -7.54 -8.05 7.57
C ASP A 6 -7.54 -8.42 9.08
N PRO A 7 -7.15 -9.66 9.46
CA PRO A 7 -7.10 -10.05 10.85
C PRO A 7 -5.99 -9.35 11.67
N ASP A 8 -5.00 -8.74 11.01
CA ASP A 8 -3.94 -7.93 11.63
C ASP A 8 -3.71 -6.68 10.78
N GLU A 9 -4.61 -5.70 10.91
CA GLU A 9 -4.57 -4.42 10.18
C GLU A 9 -3.26 -3.64 10.39
N HIS A 10 -2.63 -3.72 11.55
CA HIS A 10 -1.43 -2.94 11.89
C HIS A 10 -0.13 -3.76 11.84
N HIS A 11 -0.13 -4.88 11.13
CA HIS A 11 1.07 -5.69 10.93
C HIS A 11 2.26 -4.83 10.47
N ARG A 12 3.39 -4.94 11.19
CA ARG A 12 4.58 -4.10 10.97
C ARG A 12 5.24 -4.26 9.59
N HIS A 13 4.90 -5.32 8.84
CA HIS A 13 5.48 -5.61 7.54
C HIS A 13 4.54 -5.26 6.40
N VAL A 14 5.06 -4.51 5.43
CA VAL A 14 4.39 -4.16 4.16
C VAL A 14 5.16 -4.72 2.97
N SER A 15 5.56 -6.00 3.05
CA SER A 15 6.46 -6.62 2.06
C SER A 15 5.91 -6.62 0.63
N HIS A 16 4.59 -6.58 0.46
CA HIS A 16 3.94 -6.44 -0.85
C HIS A 16 4.24 -5.09 -1.53
N LEU A 17 4.70 -4.08 -0.78
CA LEU A 17 5.15 -2.78 -1.28
C LEU A 17 6.64 -2.76 -1.67
N PHE A 18 7.34 -3.91 -1.68
CA PHE A 18 8.72 -3.98 -2.16
C PHE A 18 8.90 -3.41 -3.58
N GLY A 19 7.90 -3.61 -4.44
CA GLY A 19 7.90 -3.08 -5.81
C GLY A 19 7.90 -1.55 -5.90
N LEU A 20 7.49 -0.87 -4.84
CA LEU A 20 7.57 0.59 -4.68
C LEU A 20 8.93 1.03 -4.17
N PHE A 21 9.46 0.35 -3.14
CA PHE A 21 10.79 0.59 -2.62
C PHE A 21 11.29 -0.62 -1.81
N PRO A 22 12.56 -1.05 -1.96
CA PRO A 22 13.59 -0.52 -2.87
C PRO A 22 13.45 -0.98 -4.34
N GLY A 23 12.37 -1.68 -4.70
CA GLY A 23 12.01 -1.96 -6.08
C GLY A 23 11.53 -0.71 -6.84
N HIS A 24 11.26 -0.86 -8.14
CA HIS A 24 10.87 0.25 -9.02
C HIS A 24 9.75 -0.14 -10.00
N THR A 25 9.08 -1.27 -9.78
CA THR A 25 7.99 -1.76 -10.62
C THR A 25 6.68 -1.02 -10.37
N ILE A 26 6.53 -0.41 -9.19
CA ILE A 26 5.44 0.51 -8.85
C ILE A 26 6.02 1.93 -8.86
N ASN A 27 5.62 2.75 -9.82
CA ASN A 27 6.06 4.15 -9.94
C ASN A 27 5.01 5.03 -10.61
N LEU A 28 5.13 6.35 -10.41
CA LEU A 28 4.16 7.33 -10.92
C LEU A 28 4.11 7.41 -12.45
N GLU A 29 5.21 7.10 -13.14
CA GLU A 29 5.29 7.20 -14.60
C GLU A 29 4.53 6.06 -15.29
N LYS A 30 4.65 4.83 -14.77
CA LYS A 30 4.17 3.60 -15.42
C LYS A 30 2.95 3.00 -14.75
N THR A 31 2.79 3.18 -13.45
CA THR A 31 1.72 2.54 -12.66
C THR A 31 1.06 3.53 -11.68
N PRO A 32 0.52 4.66 -12.15
CA PRO A 32 -0.05 5.69 -11.27
C PRO A 32 -1.21 5.17 -10.42
N ASP A 33 -2.02 4.24 -10.93
CA ASP A 33 -3.14 3.67 -10.17
C ASP A 33 -2.68 2.73 -9.06
N LEU A 34 -1.56 2.03 -9.25
CA LEU A 34 -0.94 1.26 -8.16
C LEU A 34 -0.39 2.20 -7.09
N CYS A 35 0.19 3.33 -7.45
CA CYS A 35 0.63 4.33 -6.47
C CYS A 35 -0.54 4.84 -5.61
N LYS A 36 -1.71 5.11 -6.20
CA LYS A 36 -2.90 5.47 -5.41
C LYS A 36 -3.35 4.35 -4.47
N ALA A 37 -3.27 3.09 -4.91
CA ALA A 37 -3.61 1.94 -4.06
C ALA A 37 -2.61 1.75 -2.91
N VAL A 38 -1.33 2.09 -3.14
CA VAL A 38 -0.31 2.13 -2.08
C VAL A 38 -0.71 3.10 -0.98
N ASP A 39 -1.16 4.31 -1.31
CA ASP A 39 -1.56 5.31 -0.31
C ASP A 39 -2.64 4.76 0.63
N TYR A 40 -3.70 4.17 0.05
CA TYR A 40 -4.76 3.52 0.82
C TYR A 40 -4.23 2.36 1.68
N SER A 41 -3.29 1.58 1.16
CA SER A 41 -2.68 0.47 1.90
C SER A 41 -1.88 0.99 3.09
N LEU A 42 -1.11 2.07 2.92
CA LEU A 42 -0.33 2.69 4.00
C LEU A 42 -1.23 3.31 5.08
N ILE A 43 -2.34 3.94 4.69
CA ILE A 43 -3.36 4.45 5.61
C ILE A 43 -3.97 3.30 6.43
N LYS A 44 -4.43 2.22 5.77
CA LYS A 44 -4.96 1.03 6.45
C LYS A 44 -3.96 0.40 7.43
N ARG A 45 -2.65 0.49 7.13
CA ARG A 45 -1.58 0.01 8.01
C ARG A 45 -1.20 0.99 9.12
N GLY A 46 -1.80 2.18 9.18
CA GLY A 46 -1.48 3.22 10.16
C GLY A 46 -0.10 3.88 9.93
N LEU A 47 0.49 3.73 8.74
CA LEU A 47 1.78 4.30 8.38
C LEU A 47 1.67 5.71 7.79
N LEU A 48 0.48 6.05 7.29
CA LEU A 48 0.10 7.40 6.88
C LEU A 48 -1.20 7.79 7.58
N GLN A 49 -1.34 9.08 7.87
CA GLN A 49 -2.61 9.64 8.34
C GLN A 49 -3.40 10.18 7.16
N GLU A 50 -4.73 10.01 7.18
CA GLU A 50 -5.61 10.75 6.28
C GLU A 50 -5.52 12.25 6.63
N LEU A 51 -5.36 13.09 5.61
CA LEU A 51 -5.42 14.55 5.73
C LEU A 51 -6.87 15.04 5.71
#